data_AF-A0A224ACA9-F1
#
_entry.id   AF-A0A224ACA9-F1
#
_cell.length_a   1.000
_cell.length_b   1.000
_cell.length_c   1.000
_cell.angle_alpha   90.00
_cell.angle_beta   90.00
_cell.angle_gamma   90.00
#
_symmetry.space_group_name_H-M   'P 1'
#
loop_
_entity.id
_entity.type
_entity.pdbx_description
1 polymer ?
#
loop_
_entity_poly.entity_id
_entity_poly.type
_entity_poly.pdbx_seq_one_letter_code
_entity_poly.pdbx_strand_id
1 'polypeptide(L)'
;GGGLFVLLFLSEYSNMLFLSVATVVWFLGSHYIFLSIPFLFFFIVFFCLVRGVFPRHRYDLLMILCWNSFLPFSLCVLMYYLVSF
;
A
#
# COMPACT_ATOMS: atom_id res chain seq x y z
N GLY A 1 26.17 -15.06 -12.25
CA GLY A 1 25.98 -14.51 -10.90
C GLY A 1 24.92 -13.43 -10.83
N GLY A 2 24.96 -12.39 -11.68
CA GLY A 2 24.12 -11.19 -11.51
C GLY A 2 22.65 -11.26 -11.94
N GLY A 3 22.23 -12.27 -12.71
CA GLY A 3 20.84 -12.33 -13.22
C GLY A 3 19.77 -12.35 -12.12
N LEU A 4 19.99 -13.15 -11.06
CA LEU A 4 19.07 -13.23 -9.92
C LEU A 4 18.99 -11.92 -9.13
N PHE A 5 20.08 -11.16 -9.07
CA PHE A 5 20.11 -9.85 -8.41
C PHE A 5 19.31 -8.79 -9.19
N VAL A 6 19.39 -8.83 -10.53
CA VAL A 6 18.56 -7.97 -11.39
C VAL A 6 17.08 -8.32 -11.24
N LEU A 7 16.73 -9.61 -11.18
CA LEU A 7 15.35 -10.05 -10.98
C LEU A 7 14.80 -9.63 -9.61
N LEU A 8 15.61 -9.65 -8.56
CA LEU A 8 15.20 -9.19 -7.23
C LEU A 8 14.80 -7.71 -7.27
N PHE A 9 15.65 -6.84 -7.83
CA PHE A 9 15.29 -5.42 -7.96
C PHE A 9 14.10 -5.19 -8.87
N LEU A 10 14.04 -5.88 -10.01
CA LEU A 10 12.90 -5.77 -10.92
C LEU A 10 11.59 -6.13 -10.21
N SER A 11 11.61 -7.19 -9.38
CA SER A 11 10.45 -7.61 -8.58
C SER A 11 10.06 -6.58 -7.52
N GLU A 12 11.03 -5.93 -6.88
CA GLU A 12 10.76 -4.90 -5.86
C GLU A 12 10.04 -3.69 -6.49
N TYR A 13 10.54 -3.20 -7.63
CA TYR A 13 9.91 -2.08 -8.35
C TYR A 13 8.55 -2.47 -8.95
N SER A 14 8.43 -3.69 -9.48
CA SER A 14 7.15 -4.22 -9.98
C SER A 14 6.10 -4.28 -8.87
N ASN A 15 6.49 -4.70 -7.66
CA ASN A 15 5.58 -4.78 -6.53
C ASN A 15 5.09 -3.38 -6.10
N MET A 16 5.95 -2.36 -6.11
CA MET A 16 5.53 -0.98 -5.80
C MET A 16 4.48 -0.45 -6.79
N LEU A 17 4.70 -0.68 -8.08
CA LEU A 17 3.76 -0.28 -9.12
C LEU A 17 2.44 -1.04 -8.97
N PHE A 18 2.51 -2.35 -8.72
CA PHE A 18 1.33 -3.18 -8.51
C PHE A 18 0.48 -2.70 -7.32
N LEU A 19 1.10 -2.39 -6.17
CA LEU A 19 0.37 -1.86 -5.01
C LEU A 19 -0.31 -0.52 -5.32
N SER A 20 0.36 0.38 -6.05
CA SER A 20 -0.22 1.68 -6.41
C SER A 20 -1.48 1.55 -7.29
N VAL A 21 -1.52 0.54 -8.17
CA VAL A 21 -2.69 0.23 -8.98
C VAL A 21 -3.80 -0.38 -8.14
N ALA A 22 -3.46 -1.35 -7.29
CA ALA A 22 -4.42 -2.00 -6.40
C ALA A 22 -5.13 -0.99 -5.49
N THR A 23 -4.40 0.00 -4.95
CA THR A 23 -5.00 1.05 -4.11
C THR A 23 -6.03 1.90 -4.85
N VAL A 24 -5.77 2.27 -6.10
CA VAL A 24 -6.75 3.08 -6.87
C VAL A 24 -7.99 2.27 -7.22
N VAL A 25 -7.81 1.01 -7.61
CA VAL A 25 -8.92 0.15 -8.01
C VAL A 25 -9.84 -0.18 -6.82
N TRP A 26 -9.27 -0.58 -5.67
CA TRP A 26 -10.06 -0.98 -4.51
C TRP A 26 -10.72 0.18 -3.77
N PHE A 27 -10.07 1.35 -3.67
CA PHE A 27 -10.62 2.47 -2.89
C PHE A 27 -11.39 3.50 -3.72
N LEU A 28 -10.94 3.84 -4.93
CA LEU A 28 -11.58 4.87 -5.77
C LEU A 28 -12.60 4.31 -6.77
N GLY A 29 -12.58 3.00 -7.01
CA GLY A 29 -13.44 2.33 -7.99
C GLY A 29 -12.99 2.55 -9.43
N SER A 30 -13.11 1.51 -10.26
CA SER A 30 -12.61 1.50 -11.65
C SER A 30 -13.48 2.29 -12.65
N HIS A 31 -14.67 2.74 -12.25
CA HIS A 31 -15.67 3.25 -13.19
C HIS A 31 -15.34 4.64 -13.76
N TYR A 32 -14.58 5.45 -13.02
CA TYR A 32 -14.23 6.81 -13.42
C TYR A 32 -12.79 6.88 -13.95
N ILE A 33 -12.56 6.44 -15.20
CA ILE A 33 -11.23 6.45 -15.86
C ILE A 33 -10.58 7.84 -15.80
N PHE A 34 -11.36 8.91 -15.99
CA PHE A 34 -10.83 10.28 -16.01
C PHE A 34 -10.28 10.73 -14.66
N LEU A 35 -10.82 10.17 -13.57
CA LEU A 35 -10.36 10.43 -12.22
C LEU A 35 -9.22 9.47 -11.83
N SER A 36 -9.26 8.21 -12.26
CA SER A 36 -8.31 7.19 -11.82
C SER A 36 -6.87 7.45 -12.28
N ILE A 37 -6.67 8.01 -13.47
CA ILE A 37 -5.34 8.29 -14.04
C ILE A 37 -4.53 9.32 -13.21
N PRO A 38 -5.05 10.51 -12.87
CA PRO A 38 -4.31 11.45 -12.04
C PRO A 38 -4.04 10.90 -10.63
N PHE A 39 -4.96 10.11 -10.07
CA PHE A 39 -4.75 9.47 -8.77
C PHE A 39 -3.65 8.38 -8.81
N LEU A 40 -3.57 7.58 -9.88
CA LEU A 40 -2.46 6.62 -10.06
C LEU A 40 -1.10 7.33 -10.04
N PHE A 41 -0.97 8.41 -10.81
CA PHE A 41 0.28 9.18 -10.84
C PHE A 41 0.62 9.76 -9.46
N PHE A 42 -0.39 10.28 -8.77
CA PHE A 42 -0.23 10.78 -7.40
C PHE A 42 0.27 9.68 -6.45
N PHE A 43 -0.32 8.48 -6.46
CA PHE A 43 0.11 7.38 -5.60
C PHE A 43 1.53 6.89 -5.91
N ILE A 44 1.91 6.81 -7.18
CA ILE A 44 3.28 6.42 -7.57
C ILE A 44 4.30 7.43 -7.03
N VAL A 45 4.04 8.73 -7.22
CA VAL A 45 4.90 9.79 -6.68
C VAL A 45 4.92 9.75 -5.16
N PHE A 46 3.76 9.54 -4.52
CA PHE A 46 3.65 9.43 -3.08
C PHE A 46 4.50 8.26 -2.52
N PHE A 47 4.41 7.05 -3.09
CA PHE A 47 5.23 5.92 -2.67
C PHE A 47 6.74 6.17 -2.86
N CYS A 48 7.12 6.89 -3.92
CA CYS A 48 8.50 7.30 -4.14
C CYS A 48 8.96 8.32 -3.09
N LEU A 49 8.13 9.32 -2.76
CA LEU A 49 8.41 10.33 -1.74
C LEU A 49 8.53 9.72 -0.34
N VAL A 50 7.63 8.80 0.02
CA VAL A 50 7.65 8.11 1.33
C VAL A 50 9.00 7.39 1.52
N ARG A 51 9.56 6.78 0.47
CA ARG A 51 10.87 6.14 0.53
C ARG A 51 12.02 7.11 0.74
N GLY A 52 11.91 8.34 0.23
CA GLY A 52 12.95 9.37 0.36
C GLY A 52 12.88 10.16 1.67
N VAL A 53 11.68 10.34 2.23
CA VAL A 53 11.46 11.25 3.37
C VAL A 53 11.53 10.54 4.73
N PHE A 54 11.06 9.30 4.82
CA PHE A 54 10.94 8.63 6.13
C PHE A 54 12.21 7.85 6.51
N PRO A 55 12.71 8.01 7.75
CA PRO A 55 13.80 7.20 8.26
C PRO A 55 13.36 5.74 8.44
N ARG A 56 14.30 4.81 8.29
CA ARG A 56 14.03 3.37 8.43
C ARG A 56 13.55 3.07 9.85
N HIS A 57 12.37 2.47 9.94
CA HIS A 57 11.81 1.99 11.20
C HIS A 57 12.25 0.54 11.45
N ARG A 58 12.60 0.20 12.69
CA ARG A 58 12.92 -1.20 13.05
C ARG A 58 11.66 -2.06 13.00
N TYR A 59 11.86 -3.34 12.68
CA TYR A 59 10.78 -4.33 12.55
C TYR A 59 9.96 -4.48 13.83
N ASP A 60 10.60 -4.42 15.01
CA ASP A 60 9.93 -4.62 16.30
C ASP A 60 8.82 -3.60 16.54
N LEU A 61 9.13 -2.33 16.30
CA LEU A 61 8.16 -1.26 16.49
C LEU A 61 7.07 -1.30 15.40
N LEU A 62 7.40 -1.73 14.17
CA LEU A 62 6.40 -1.89 13.10
C LEU A 62 5.40 -3.00 13.43
N MET A 63 5.89 -4.10 14.00
CA MET A 63 5.05 -5.21 14.44
C MET A 63 4.12 -4.78 15.57
N ILE A 64 4.64 -4.07 16.58
CA ILE A 64 3.82 -3.53 17.67
C ILE A 64 2.73 -2.57 17.17
N LEU A 65 3.03 -1.73 16.18
CA LEU A 65 2.04 -0.84 15.57
C LEU A 65 0.95 -1.65 14.85
N CYS A 66 1.33 -2.66 14.06
CA CYS A 66 0.38 -3.51 13.35
C CYS A 66 -0.58 -4.24 14.31
N TRP A 67 -0.03 -4.84 15.36
CA TRP A 67 -0.78 -5.66 16.31
C TRP A 67 -1.65 -4.85 17.25
N ASN A 68 -1.16 -3.72 17.75
CA ASN A 68 -1.90 -2.95 18.77
C ASN A 68 -2.91 -1.96 18.18
N SER A 69 -2.69 -1.42 16.97
CA SER A 69 -3.59 -0.42 16.39
C SER A 69 -4.32 -0.90 15.14
N PHE A 70 -3.59 -1.37 14.13
CA PHE A 70 -4.20 -1.68 12.83
C PHE A 70 -5.13 -2.90 12.89
N LEU A 71 -4.68 -3.98 13.54
CA LEU A 71 -5.47 -5.20 13.67
C LEU A 71 -6.80 -4.97 14.40
N PRO A 72 -6.82 -4.43 15.65
CA PRO A 72 -8.09 -4.21 16.35
C PRO A 72 -8.98 -3.20 15.63
N PHE A 73 -8.41 -2.17 15.01
CA PHE A 73 -9.20 -1.20 14.24
C PHE A 73 -9.93 -1.86 13.05
N SER A 74 -9.22 -2.69 12.28
CA SER A 74 -9.83 -3.39 11.13
C SER A 74 -10.96 -4.35 11.57
N LEU A 75 -10.77 -5.05 12.69
CA LEU A 75 -11.77 -5.95 13.27
C LEU A 75 -12.99 -5.19 13.79
N CYS A 76 -12.80 -4.05 14.46
CA CYS A 76 -13.89 -3.21 14.94
C CYS A 76 -14.75 -2.68 13.79
N VAL A 77 -14.13 -2.21 12.70
CA VAL A 77 -14.85 -1.74 11.51
C VAL A 77 -15.67 -2.87 10.87
N LEU A 78 -15.07 -4.07 10.77
CA LEU A 78 -15.77 -5.25 10.24
C LEU A 78 -16.99 -5.62 11.10
N MET A 79 -16.82 -5.67 12.42
CA MET A 79 -17.92 -5.98 13.35
C MET A 79 -19.02 -4.92 13.31
N TYR A 80 -18.67 -3.64 13.22
CA TYR A 80 -19.64 -2.55 13.08
C TYR A 80 -20.46 -2.69 11.79
N TYR A 81 -19.81 -2.99 10.67
CA TYR A 81 -20.51 -3.20 9.41
C TYR A 81 -21.47 -4.39 9.46
N LEU A 82 -21.09 -5.50 10.12
CA LEU A 82 -21.94 -6.68 10.30
C LEU A 82 -23.14 -6.45 11.22
N VAL A 83 -23.01 -5.61 12.26
CA VAL A 83 -24.09 -5.33 13.22
C VAL A 83 -25.07 -4.28 12.70
N SER A 84 -24.59 -3.31 11.92
CA SER A 84 -25.43 -2.26 11.33
C SER A 84 -26.25 -2.72 10.12
N PHE A 85 -26.01 -3.94 9.62
CA PHE A 85 -26.72 -4.57 8.50
C PHE A 85 -27.75 -5.58 9.01
#